data_AF-B4CYW6-F1
#
_entry.id   AF-B4CYW6-F1
#
_cell.length_a   1.000
_cell.length_b   1.000
_cell.length_c   1.000
_cell.angle_alpha   90.00
_cell.angle_beta   90.00
_cell.angle_gamma   90.00
#
_symmetry.space_group_name_H-M   'P 1'
#
loop_
_entity.id
_entity.type
_entity.pdbx_description
1 polymer ?
#
loop_
_entity_poly.entity_id
_entity_poly.type
_entity_poly.pdbx_seq_one_letter_code
_entity_poly.pdbx_strand_id
1 'polypeptide(L)'
;MSEKHLTELAWKTLIVKHKIKDTKLTKALGDLAKCAETDAVAQIKILDVIHKEADALKKEHKADKEIETYLVEMLKEVDKSHKAAELHKNAPAPKAPVPPPVKGPVGNTGHGKEEEGKEKESEEEAKKKQEAGDAMDPKVDIKSALTTGMTRVKARKPGDPAMGAMICQVGRDFGVLLSRNVGSAQANVLKELLKGTGHKFAKATCEWSKDDFYTFILQSPLSGAARGLKLFLQKHTGIGYKIRVGSPGGAVEEETGEGETEGQTEGHQPPKPTTPTGGVKPSTDKAPPRPSQDPGKTGDHDDDEHEPPPNPTLTAYVKARKDWHGAKAAAEKSITTLKETILQHCDPEIETLVKARIDVWDGILGIVDDSLFIPLIEEAIKETEPANHPEHHKKLAGSVATITSNLEKHQLASVADANPFGKFYIHGPLHLMLGKLKETFTA
;
A
#
# COMPACT_ATOMS: atom_id res chain seq x y z
N MET A 1 8.31 -12.46 -4.46
CA MET A 1 8.56 -12.22 -5.91
C MET A 1 7.23 -12.46 -6.65
N SER A 2 7.01 -12.00 -7.89
CA SER A 2 5.72 -12.22 -8.56
C SER A 2 5.69 -13.53 -9.36
N GLU A 3 5.17 -14.60 -8.77
CA GLU A 3 5.05 -15.96 -9.35
C GLU A 3 3.88 -16.07 -10.33
N LYS A 4 3.81 -15.13 -11.29
CA LYS A 4 2.63 -14.96 -12.16
C LYS A 4 2.43 -16.13 -13.12
N HIS A 5 3.51 -16.80 -13.51
CA HIS A 5 3.49 -17.86 -14.52
C HIS A 5 3.32 -19.25 -13.90
N LEU A 6 3.68 -19.43 -12.62
CA LEU A 6 3.48 -20.67 -11.83
C LEU A 6 2.05 -20.87 -11.31
N THR A 7 1.02 -20.28 -11.93
CA THR A 7 -0.38 -20.45 -11.50
C THR A 7 -1.22 -21.27 -12.48
N GLU A 8 -2.02 -22.20 -11.94
CA GLU A 8 -2.96 -23.03 -12.71
C GLU A 8 -3.97 -22.16 -13.50
N LEU A 9 -4.41 -21.04 -12.91
CA LEU A 9 -5.38 -20.13 -13.53
C LEU A 9 -4.83 -19.44 -14.77
N ALA A 10 -3.63 -18.85 -14.70
CA ALA A 10 -3.02 -18.17 -15.85
C ALA A 10 -2.74 -19.13 -17.01
N TRP A 11 -2.24 -20.34 -16.70
CA TRP A 11 -2.05 -21.38 -17.71
C TRP A 11 -3.37 -21.84 -18.33
N LYS A 12 -4.43 -22.09 -17.52
CA LYS A 12 -5.77 -22.42 -18.02
C LYS A 12 -6.33 -21.36 -18.98
N THR A 13 -6.18 -20.07 -18.66
CA THR A 13 -6.60 -18.99 -19.56
C THR A 13 -5.87 -19.04 -20.89
N LEU A 14 -4.56 -19.30 -20.89
CA LEU A 14 -3.74 -19.35 -22.10
C LEU A 14 -4.05 -20.57 -22.98
N ILE A 15 -4.20 -21.77 -22.40
CA ILE A 15 -4.52 -22.98 -23.19
C ILE A 15 -5.93 -22.92 -23.79
N VAL A 16 -6.89 -22.29 -23.10
CA VAL A 16 -8.25 -22.05 -23.66
C VAL A 16 -8.19 -21.06 -24.82
N LYS A 17 -7.43 -19.97 -24.69
CA LYS A 17 -7.22 -18.97 -25.76
C LYS A 17 -6.68 -19.62 -27.04
N HIS A 18 -5.69 -20.49 -26.89
CA HIS A 18 -4.97 -21.13 -28.00
C HIS A 18 -5.43 -22.55 -28.35
N LYS A 19 -6.48 -23.06 -27.68
CA LYS A 19 -7.07 -24.39 -27.90
C LYS A 19 -6.09 -25.56 -27.68
N ILE A 20 -5.07 -25.38 -26.83
CA ILE A 20 -4.15 -26.46 -26.44
C ILE A 20 -4.91 -27.46 -25.53
N LYS A 21 -4.66 -28.76 -25.72
CA LYS A 21 -5.19 -29.84 -24.87
C LYS A 21 -4.14 -30.34 -23.87
N ASP A 22 -3.67 -29.45 -23.00
CA ASP A 22 -2.87 -29.86 -21.84
C ASP A 22 -3.78 -30.34 -20.71
N THR A 23 -3.32 -31.38 -20.01
CA THR A 23 -3.87 -31.86 -18.73
C THR A 23 -2.79 -32.12 -17.68
N LYS A 24 -1.51 -32.17 -18.08
CA LYS A 24 -0.40 -32.57 -17.21
C LYS A 24 0.25 -31.37 -16.53
N LEU A 25 0.60 -30.33 -17.29
CA LEU A 25 1.19 -29.11 -16.73
C LEU A 25 0.15 -28.41 -15.85
N THR A 26 -1.10 -28.37 -16.30
CA THR A 26 -2.27 -27.92 -15.51
C THR A 26 -2.38 -28.69 -14.20
N LYS A 27 -2.27 -30.02 -14.21
CA LYS A 27 -2.29 -30.81 -12.97
C LYS A 27 -1.07 -30.50 -12.09
N ALA A 28 0.13 -30.43 -12.64
CA ALA A 28 1.35 -30.19 -11.88
C ALA A 28 1.33 -28.80 -11.20
N LEU A 29 0.81 -27.76 -11.86
CA LEU A 29 0.56 -26.45 -11.27
C LEU A 29 -0.49 -26.51 -10.14
N GLY A 30 -1.58 -27.25 -10.36
CA GLY A 30 -2.61 -27.47 -9.34
C GLY A 30 -2.14 -28.34 -8.17
N ASP A 31 -1.12 -29.17 -8.34
CA ASP A 31 -0.49 -29.94 -7.25
C ASP A 31 0.59 -29.10 -6.53
N LEU A 32 1.29 -28.19 -7.24
CA LEU A 32 2.18 -27.19 -6.61
C LEU A 32 1.38 -26.28 -5.66
N ALA A 33 0.21 -25.80 -6.09
CA ALA A 33 -0.68 -24.97 -5.28
C ALA A 33 -1.29 -25.68 -4.04
N LYS A 34 -1.10 -27.01 -3.91
CA LYS A 34 -1.47 -27.81 -2.72
C LYS A 34 -0.25 -28.21 -1.89
N CYS A 35 0.96 -28.00 -2.39
CA CYS A 35 2.18 -28.31 -1.67
C CYS A 35 2.35 -27.29 -0.55
N ALA A 36 2.48 -27.76 0.70
CA ALA A 36 2.85 -26.88 1.79
C ALA A 36 4.26 -26.30 1.54
N GLU A 37 4.43 -25.00 1.76
CA GLU A 37 5.71 -24.30 1.60
C GLU A 37 6.83 -24.89 2.48
N THR A 38 6.46 -25.64 3.52
CA THR A 38 7.36 -26.32 4.45
C THR A 38 7.90 -27.66 3.93
N ASP A 39 7.29 -28.29 2.93
CA ASP A 39 7.81 -29.53 2.31
C ASP A 39 8.58 -29.22 1.02
N ALA A 40 9.80 -28.72 1.20
CA ALA A 40 10.73 -28.46 0.10
C ALA A 40 11.02 -29.70 -0.76
N VAL A 41 10.93 -30.92 -0.19
CA VAL A 41 11.23 -32.17 -0.91
C VAL A 41 10.07 -32.60 -1.81
N ALA A 42 8.82 -32.34 -1.42
CA ALA A 42 7.67 -32.43 -2.32
C ALA A 42 7.67 -31.30 -3.36
N GLN A 43 7.97 -30.07 -2.94
CA GLN A 43 7.98 -28.90 -3.83
C GLN A 43 8.96 -29.06 -4.99
N ILE A 44 10.21 -29.49 -4.73
CA ILE A 44 11.22 -29.77 -5.77
C ILE A 44 10.71 -30.80 -6.78
N LYS A 45 10.15 -31.93 -6.33
CA LYS A 45 9.63 -32.99 -7.21
C LYS A 45 8.47 -32.52 -8.09
N ILE A 46 7.65 -31.58 -7.62
CA ILE A 46 6.57 -30.99 -8.42
C ILE A 46 7.15 -30.00 -9.44
N LEU A 47 8.11 -29.18 -9.03
CA LEU A 47 8.83 -28.25 -9.92
C LEU A 47 9.57 -28.99 -11.06
N ASP A 48 10.17 -30.15 -10.80
CA ASP A 48 10.75 -31.03 -11.83
C ASP A 48 9.71 -31.45 -12.89
N VAL A 49 8.49 -31.80 -12.46
CA VAL A 49 7.40 -32.19 -13.37
C VAL A 49 6.91 -30.98 -14.17
N ILE A 50 6.79 -29.82 -13.55
CA ILE A 50 6.43 -28.55 -14.23
C ILE A 50 7.49 -28.21 -15.28
N HIS A 51 8.78 -28.23 -14.94
CA HIS A 51 9.86 -27.98 -15.90
C HIS A 51 9.80 -28.96 -17.08
N LYS A 52 9.64 -30.26 -16.81
CA LYS A 52 9.61 -31.30 -17.83
C LYS A 52 8.46 -31.15 -18.82
N GLU A 53 7.24 -30.93 -18.33
CA GLU A 53 6.07 -30.84 -19.21
C GLU A 53 5.99 -29.45 -19.90
N ALA A 54 6.41 -28.36 -19.24
CA ALA A 54 6.53 -27.05 -19.87
C ALA A 54 7.56 -27.05 -21.02
N ASP A 55 8.74 -27.64 -20.83
CA ASP A 55 9.76 -27.73 -21.87
C ASP A 55 9.46 -28.81 -22.94
N ALA A 56 8.43 -29.65 -22.74
CA ALA A 56 7.83 -30.48 -23.78
C ALA A 56 6.81 -29.68 -24.62
N LEU A 57 5.84 -29.03 -23.97
CA LEU A 57 4.83 -28.17 -24.61
C LEU A 57 5.46 -27.04 -25.43
N LYS A 58 6.59 -26.47 -24.97
CA LYS A 58 7.37 -25.46 -25.69
C LYS A 58 7.96 -25.98 -27.01
N LYS A 59 8.31 -27.27 -27.10
CA LYS A 59 8.82 -27.90 -28.32
C LYS A 59 7.68 -28.24 -29.29
N GLU A 60 6.52 -28.61 -28.78
CA GLU A 60 5.29 -28.85 -29.54
C GLU A 60 4.72 -27.55 -30.12
N HIS A 61 4.59 -26.50 -29.31
CA HIS A 61 3.95 -25.23 -29.67
C HIS A 61 4.91 -24.11 -30.11
N LYS A 62 6.14 -24.43 -30.50
CA LYS A 62 7.19 -23.48 -30.97
C LYS A 62 6.80 -22.52 -32.11
N ALA A 63 5.67 -22.79 -32.78
CA ALA A 63 5.09 -21.95 -33.82
C ALA A 63 4.28 -20.77 -33.25
N ASP A 64 3.71 -20.90 -32.05
CA ASP A 64 3.00 -19.82 -31.37
C ASP A 64 3.95 -19.07 -30.42
N LYS A 65 4.13 -17.77 -30.68
CA LYS A 65 5.09 -16.94 -29.95
C LYS A 65 4.59 -16.44 -28.59
N GLU A 66 3.28 -16.45 -28.34
CA GLU A 66 2.73 -16.13 -27.02
C GLU A 66 2.91 -17.31 -26.07
N ILE A 67 2.61 -18.53 -26.53
CA ILE A 67 2.83 -19.77 -25.78
C ILE A 67 4.33 -19.99 -25.54
N GLU A 68 5.18 -19.85 -26.57
CA GLU A 68 6.64 -20.02 -26.42
C GLU A 68 7.21 -19.04 -25.38
N THR A 69 6.78 -17.77 -25.42
CA THR A 69 7.24 -16.75 -24.48
C THR A 69 6.74 -17.02 -23.06
N TYR A 70 5.46 -17.38 -22.89
CA TYR A 70 4.90 -17.72 -21.59
C TYR A 70 5.62 -18.93 -20.95
N LEU A 71 5.90 -19.98 -21.74
CA LEU A 71 6.63 -21.16 -21.25
C LEU A 71 8.11 -20.85 -20.97
N VAL A 72 8.73 -19.90 -21.67
CA VAL A 72 10.08 -19.42 -21.34
C VAL A 72 10.12 -18.66 -20.01
N GLU A 73 9.14 -17.79 -19.72
CA GLU A 73 9.08 -17.13 -18.41
C GLU A 73 8.69 -18.09 -17.28
N MET A 74 7.78 -19.05 -17.54
CA MET A 74 7.46 -20.12 -16.60
C MET A 74 8.71 -20.92 -16.20
N LEU A 75 9.52 -21.36 -17.17
CA LEU A 75 10.74 -22.13 -16.89
C LEU A 75 11.74 -21.33 -16.02
N LYS A 76 11.89 -20.01 -16.26
CA LYS A 76 12.71 -19.14 -15.40
C LYS A 76 12.16 -19.01 -13.98
N GLU A 77 10.83 -19.00 -13.81
CA GLU A 77 10.21 -19.03 -12.48
C GLU A 77 10.42 -20.40 -11.80
N VAL A 78 10.32 -21.52 -12.53
CA VAL A 78 10.61 -22.86 -12.00
C VAL A 78 12.06 -22.98 -11.53
N ASP A 79 13.04 -22.59 -12.35
CA ASP A 79 14.48 -22.59 -12.01
C ASP A 79 14.77 -21.82 -10.71
N LYS A 80 14.03 -20.74 -10.49
CA LYS A 80 14.19 -19.83 -9.35
C LYS A 80 13.55 -20.41 -8.09
N SER A 81 12.34 -20.96 -8.20
CA SER A 81 11.66 -21.64 -7.09
C SER A 81 12.39 -22.93 -6.69
N HIS A 82 12.96 -23.68 -7.64
CA HIS A 82 13.78 -24.84 -7.33
C HIS A 82 15.06 -24.45 -6.57
N LYS A 83 15.71 -23.35 -6.94
CA LYS A 83 16.88 -22.82 -6.18
C LYS A 83 16.50 -22.38 -4.77
N ALA A 84 15.33 -21.75 -4.59
CA ALA A 84 14.83 -21.41 -3.26
C ALA A 84 14.54 -22.67 -2.42
N ALA A 85 13.82 -23.65 -2.99
CA ALA A 85 13.48 -24.90 -2.32
C ALA A 85 14.72 -25.73 -1.93
N GLU A 86 15.77 -25.76 -2.76
CA GLU A 86 17.05 -26.38 -2.40
C GLU A 86 17.74 -25.65 -1.23
N LEU A 87 17.67 -24.32 -1.15
CA LEU A 87 18.20 -23.59 0.02
C LEU A 87 17.43 -23.95 1.30
N HIS A 88 16.10 -24.08 1.24
CA HIS A 88 15.28 -24.52 2.37
C HIS A 88 15.54 -25.99 2.77
N LYS A 89 15.70 -26.88 1.79
CA LYS A 89 16.04 -28.31 1.98
C LYS A 89 17.39 -28.53 2.67
N ASN A 90 18.36 -27.64 2.45
CA ASN A 90 19.69 -27.71 3.06
C ASN A 90 19.83 -26.82 4.31
N ALA A 91 18.80 -26.07 4.71
CA ALA A 91 18.79 -25.35 5.97
C ALA A 91 18.80 -26.37 7.13
N PRO A 92 19.68 -26.21 8.14
CA PRO A 92 19.72 -27.14 9.27
C PRO A 92 18.41 -27.07 10.03
N ALA A 93 17.70 -28.20 10.12
CA ALA A 93 16.40 -28.28 10.81
C ALA A 93 16.51 -27.65 12.20
N PRO A 94 15.57 -26.75 12.58
CA PRO A 94 15.68 -25.99 13.82
C PRO A 94 15.71 -26.95 15.00
N LYS A 95 16.87 -27.03 15.66
CA LYS A 95 17.08 -27.90 16.82
C LYS A 95 16.03 -27.53 17.87
N ALA A 96 15.21 -28.52 18.25
CA ALA A 96 14.12 -28.32 19.20
C ALA A 96 14.63 -27.60 20.46
N PRO A 97 13.87 -26.65 21.05
CA PRO A 97 14.37 -25.81 22.13
C PRO A 97 14.86 -26.63 23.32
N VAL A 98 16.19 -26.74 23.47
CA VAL A 98 16.80 -27.37 24.64
C VAL A 98 16.54 -26.43 25.83
N PRO A 99 15.87 -26.89 26.91
CA PRO A 99 15.61 -26.04 28.06
C PRO A 99 16.92 -25.56 28.68
N PRO A 100 17.02 -24.28 29.10
CA PRO A 100 18.29 -23.67 29.44
C PRO A 100 18.92 -24.31 30.70
N PRO A 101 20.17 -24.82 30.63
CA PRO A 101 20.87 -25.30 31.81
C PRO A 101 21.24 -24.14 32.75
N VAL A 102 21.20 -24.42 34.06
CA VAL A 102 21.50 -23.44 35.11
C VAL A 102 23.00 -23.12 35.14
N LYS A 103 23.35 -21.85 35.41
CA LYS A 103 24.73 -21.35 35.39
C LYS A 103 25.62 -21.91 36.51
N GLY A 104 26.87 -22.23 36.18
CA GLY A 104 28.03 -22.33 37.08
C GLY A 104 29.25 -21.63 36.44
N PRO A 105 30.11 -20.92 37.20
CA PRO A 105 31.20 -20.08 36.63
C PRO A 105 32.63 -20.66 36.75
N VAL A 106 33.61 -19.95 36.15
CA VAL A 106 35.09 -20.20 36.13
C VAL A 106 35.51 -21.38 35.23
N GLY A 107 36.50 -21.35 34.32
CA GLY A 107 37.50 -20.36 33.83
C GLY A 107 38.37 -21.05 32.72
N ASN A 108 39.49 -20.57 32.18
CA ASN A 108 40.20 -19.28 32.16
C ASN A 108 41.36 -19.31 31.10
N THR A 109 41.71 -18.19 30.43
CA THR A 109 42.91 -17.93 29.57
C THR A 109 43.32 -18.90 28.43
N GLY A 110 43.62 -18.40 27.22
CA GLY A 110 44.33 -19.14 26.15
C GLY A 110 44.72 -18.29 24.92
N HIS A 111 46.02 -18.18 24.63
CA HIS A 111 46.67 -17.26 23.66
C HIS A 111 46.65 -17.69 22.17
N GLY A 112 46.80 -16.71 21.25
CA GLY A 112 47.29 -16.89 19.86
C GLY A 112 46.21 -16.98 18.76
N LYS A 113 46.46 -16.58 17.49
CA LYS A 113 47.65 -15.98 16.84
C LYS A 113 47.21 -15.16 15.59
N GLU A 114 48.08 -14.29 15.05
CA GLU A 114 47.88 -13.55 13.79
C GLU A 114 47.69 -14.43 12.54
N GLU A 115 46.98 -13.91 11.53
CA GLU A 115 47.46 -13.88 10.13
C GLU A 115 46.94 -12.62 9.40
N GLU A 116 47.54 -12.26 8.26
CA GLU A 116 47.53 -10.88 7.72
C GLU A 116 47.26 -10.82 6.19
N GLY A 117 46.52 -9.78 5.76
CA GLY A 117 46.39 -9.37 4.35
C GLY A 117 45.29 -10.10 3.54
N LYS A 118 44.53 -9.44 2.66
CA LYS A 118 45.04 -8.65 1.52
C LYS A 118 43.99 -7.66 1.00
N GLU A 119 44.44 -6.50 0.53
CA GLU A 119 43.59 -5.39 0.07
C GLU A 119 43.60 -5.21 -1.47
N LYS A 120 42.61 -4.44 -1.97
CA LYS A 120 42.54 -3.72 -3.27
C LYS A 120 42.68 -4.50 -4.59
N GLU A 121 41.54 -4.68 -5.27
CA GLU A 121 41.20 -4.16 -6.63
C GLU A 121 39.73 -4.60 -6.91
N SER A 122 38.83 -3.82 -7.51
CA SER A 122 38.98 -2.75 -8.51
C SER A 122 37.83 -1.72 -8.45
N GLU A 123 38.12 -0.43 -8.70
CA GLU A 123 37.14 0.68 -8.64
C GLU A 123 37.10 1.52 -9.94
N GLU A 124 36.98 0.89 -11.12
CA GLU A 124 37.00 1.62 -12.40
C GLU A 124 35.90 1.28 -13.44
N GLU A 125 34.87 0.50 -13.10
CA GLU A 125 33.75 0.22 -14.05
C GLU A 125 32.48 1.07 -13.80
N ALA A 126 32.38 1.76 -12.66
CA ALA A 126 31.15 2.43 -12.23
C ALA A 126 30.74 3.66 -13.08
N LYS A 127 31.65 4.26 -13.85
CA LYS A 127 31.49 5.64 -14.36
C LYS A 127 31.01 5.79 -15.81
N LYS A 128 30.73 4.69 -16.53
CA LYS A 128 30.37 4.72 -17.97
C LYS A 128 28.95 4.24 -18.30
N LYS A 129 28.07 4.04 -17.30
CA LYS A 129 26.75 3.40 -17.46
C LYS A 129 25.54 4.29 -17.08
N GLN A 130 25.73 5.61 -17.01
CA GLN A 130 24.72 6.52 -16.44
C GLN A 130 23.92 7.37 -17.46
N GLU A 131 24.28 7.38 -18.74
CA GLU A 131 23.60 8.19 -19.78
C GLU A 131 22.65 7.39 -20.70
N ALA A 132 22.64 6.06 -20.64
CA ALA A 132 21.81 5.19 -21.48
C ALA A 132 20.77 4.42 -20.63
N GLY A 133 19.67 5.09 -20.23
CA GLY A 133 18.69 4.44 -19.35
C GLY A 133 17.46 5.23 -18.90
N ASP A 134 16.69 5.82 -19.82
CA ASP A 134 15.28 6.18 -19.55
C ASP A 134 14.41 6.19 -20.85
N ALA A 135 14.71 5.27 -21.78
CA ALA A 135 13.91 5.06 -22.99
C ALA A 135 12.65 4.24 -22.62
N MET A 136 11.51 4.93 -22.53
CA MET A 136 10.25 4.35 -22.07
C MET A 136 9.53 3.60 -23.21
N ASP A 137 9.42 2.27 -23.10
CA ASP A 137 8.69 1.42 -24.05
C ASP A 137 7.17 1.70 -23.99
N PRO A 138 6.44 1.72 -25.13
CA PRO A 138 4.98 1.92 -25.12
C PRO A 138 4.20 0.86 -24.33
N LYS A 139 4.78 -0.31 -24.04
CA LYS A 139 4.18 -1.39 -23.23
C LYS A 139 4.46 -1.29 -21.73
N VAL A 140 5.02 -0.19 -21.24
CA VAL A 140 5.34 -0.03 -19.80
C VAL A 140 4.09 -0.14 -18.93
N ASP A 141 4.18 -0.97 -17.87
CA ASP A 141 3.20 -1.02 -16.79
C ASP A 141 3.10 0.34 -16.11
N ILE A 142 2.02 1.07 -16.44
CA ILE A 142 1.71 2.41 -15.92
C ILE A 142 1.63 2.42 -14.39
N LYS A 143 1.09 1.37 -13.75
CA LYS A 143 1.01 1.30 -12.28
C LYS A 143 2.39 1.18 -11.67
N SER A 144 3.25 0.33 -12.22
CA SER A 144 4.64 0.16 -11.79
C SER A 144 5.45 1.44 -12.00
N ALA A 145 5.35 2.07 -13.18
CA ALA A 145 6.06 3.30 -13.51
C ALA A 145 5.66 4.47 -12.60
N LEU A 146 4.36 4.67 -12.36
CA LEU A 146 3.86 5.70 -11.45
C LEU A 146 4.31 5.46 -10.01
N THR A 147 4.13 4.24 -9.49
CA THR A 147 4.50 3.91 -8.11
C THR A 147 6.00 4.07 -7.89
N THR A 148 6.82 3.66 -8.86
CA THR A 148 8.28 3.84 -8.87
C THR A 148 8.65 5.33 -8.93
N GLY A 149 8.02 6.12 -9.80
CA GLY A 149 8.25 7.55 -9.94
C GLY A 149 7.95 8.33 -8.66
N MET A 150 6.78 8.10 -8.06
CA MET A 150 6.37 8.73 -6.80
C MET A 150 7.31 8.33 -5.65
N THR A 151 7.69 7.05 -5.56
CA THR A 151 8.67 6.57 -4.57
C THR A 151 10.03 7.25 -4.74
N ARG A 152 10.52 7.39 -5.98
CA ARG A 152 11.76 8.11 -6.29
C ARG A 152 11.69 9.59 -5.90
N VAL A 153 10.56 10.27 -6.12
CA VAL A 153 10.37 11.68 -5.71
C VAL A 153 10.46 11.82 -4.19
N LYS A 154 9.79 10.95 -3.42
CA LYS A 154 9.83 10.97 -1.95
C LYS A 154 11.19 10.56 -1.36
N ALA A 155 12.00 9.81 -2.11
CA ALA A 155 13.34 9.37 -1.69
C ALA A 155 14.49 10.33 -2.05
N ARG A 156 14.21 11.46 -2.72
CA ARG A 156 15.23 12.47 -3.06
C ARG A 156 15.84 13.12 -1.82
N LYS A 157 17.15 13.35 -1.85
CA LYS A 157 17.90 14.13 -0.86
C LYS A 157 18.00 15.60 -1.30
N PRO A 158 18.19 16.56 -0.38
CA PRO A 158 18.54 17.93 -0.74
C PRO A 158 19.80 17.96 -1.59
N GLY A 159 19.73 18.58 -2.77
CA GLY A 159 20.79 18.58 -3.78
C GLY A 159 20.60 17.61 -4.95
N ASP A 160 19.72 16.60 -4.83
CA ASP A 160 19.36 15.76 -5.99
C ASP A 160 18.60 16.58 -7.05
N PRO A 161 18.90 16.40 -8.35
CA PRO A 161 18.14 17.03 -9.44
C PRO A 161 16.64 16.78 -9.34
N ALA A 162 15.84 17.77 -9.73
CA ALA A 162 14.39 17.68 -9.71
C ALA A 162 13.87 16.57 -10.64
N MET A 163 12.87 15.81 -10.17
CA MET A 163 12.26 14.78 -11.02
C MET A 163 11.41 15.47 -12.09
N GLY A 164 11.65 15.15 -13.36
CA GLY A 164 10.80 15.62 -14.45
C GLY A 164 9.43 14.95 -14.41
N ALA A 165 8.39 15.74 -14.70
CA ALA A 165 7.03 15.27 -14.90
C ALA A 165 6.54 15.74 -16.28
N MET A 166 6.07 14.79 -17.11
CA MET A 166 5.27 15.10 -18.30
C MET A 166 3.81 15.02 -17.89
N ILE A 167 3.08 16.13 -18.01
CA ILE A 167 1.64 16.19 -17.73
C ILE A 167 0.91 16.35 -19.07
N CYS A 168 -0.19 15.61 -19.22
CA CYS A 168 -1.11 15.72 -20.36
C CYS A 168 -2.53 16.02 -19.86
N GLN A 169 -3.25 16.89 -20.56
CA GLN A 169 -4.68 17.16 -20.36
C GLN A 169 -5.44 16.88 -21.67
N VAL A 170 -6.60 16.21 -21.56
CA VAL A 170 -7.54 15.93 -22.65
C VAL A 170 -8.94 16.28 -22.16
N GLY A 171 -9.45 17.45 -22.54
CA GLY A 171 -10.71 17.97 -21.99
C GLY A 171 -10.64 18.17 -20.48
N ARG A 172 -11.34 17.31 -19.71
CA ARG A 172 -11.31 17.27 -18.24
C ARG A 172 -10.38 16.18 -17.68
N ASP A 173 -9.95 15.22 -18.49
CA ASP A 173 -9.03 14.16 -18.07
C ASP A 173 -7.59 14.67 -18.02
N PHE A 174 -6.84 14.16 -17.05
CA PHE A 174 -5.42 14.44 -16.85
C PHE A 174 -4.63 13.15 -16.75
N GLY A 175 -3.33 13.23 -17.02
CA GLY A 175 -2.38 12.14 -16.82
C GLY A 175 -0.97 12.67 -16.64
N VAL A 176 -0.12 11.90 -15.95
CA VAL A 176 1.27 12.26 -15.67
C VAL A 176 2.18 11.05 -15.79
N LEU A 177 3.44 11.27 -16.20
CA LEU A 177 4.53 10.31 -16.08
C LEU A 177 5.78 10.99 -15.52
N LEU A 178 6.52 10.27 -14.69
CA LEU A 178 7.67 10.76 -13.92
C LEU A 178 8.96 10.09 -14.41
N SER A 179 9.99 10.88 -14.71
CA SER A 179 11.29 10.43 -15.22
C SER A 179 12.35 11.49 -14.95
N ARG A 180 13.65 11.12 -14.97
CA ARG A 180 14.72 12.13 -14.92
C ARG A 180 14.68 13.08 -16.12
N ASN A 181 14.27 12.59 -17.29
CA ASN A 181 14.25 13.33 -18.55
C ASN A 181 12.92 13.15 -19.29
N VAL A 182 12.07 14.18 -19.24
CA VAL A 182 10.71 14.12 -19.82
C VAL A 182 10.64 14.76 -21.22
N GLY A 183 10.18 13.96 -22.19
CA GLY A 183 10.16 14.27 -23.62
C GLY A 183 9.07 13.54 -24.40
N SER A 184 9.33 13.29 -25.69
CA SER A 184 8.34 12.74 -26.63
C SER A 184 7.86 11.33 -26.29
N ALA A 185 8.70 10.49 -25.67
CA ALA A 185 8.33 9.14 -25.25
C ALA A 185 7.17 9.17 -24.23
N GLN A 186 7.34 9.89 -23.11
CA GLN A 186 6.30 10.02 -22.10
C GLN A 186 5.04 10.73 -22.64
N ALA A 187 5.22 11.72 -23.53
CA ALA A 187 4.10 12.37 -24.20
C ALA A 187 3.29 11.42 -25.09
N ASN A 188 3.94 10.47 -25.79
CA ASN A 188 3.24 9.50 -26.63
C ASN A 188 2.49 8.44 -25.81
N VAL A 189 3.11 7.89 -24.76
CA VAL A 189 2.43 6.97 -23.81
C VAL A 189 1.19 7.64 -23.21
N LEU A 190 1.26 8.94 -22.89
CA LEU A 190 0.10 9.70 -22.39
C LEU A 190 -0.98 9.96 -23.44
N LYS A 191 -0.67 10.00 -24.75
CA LYS A 191 -1.69 10.08 -25.83
C LYS A 191 -2.46 8.77 -25.97
N GLU A 192 -1.75 7.64 -25.89
CA GLU A 192 -2.35 6.31 -26.02
C GLU A 192 -3.22 5.97 -24.79
N LEU A 193 -2.79 6.42 -23.61
CA LEU A 193 -3.53 6.27 -22.35
C LEU A 193 -4.74 7.21 -22.27
N LEU A 194 -4.57 8.50 -22.60
CA LEU A 194 -5.64 9.50 -22.64
C LEU A 194 -6.26 9.58 -24.04
N LYS A 195 -7.11 8.60 -24.35
CA LYS A 195 -7.85 8.51 -25.62
C LYS A 195 -8.72 9.76 -25.83
N GLY A 196 -8.49 10.48 -26.93
CA GLY A 196 -9.24 11.68 -27.29
C GLY A 196 -8.51 12.53 -28.31
N THR A 197 -8.87 13.81 -28.41
CA THR A 197 -8.21 14.81 -29.27
C THR A 197 -7.95 16.09 -28.47
N GLY A 198 -7.06 16.96 -28.98
CA GLY A 198 -6.74 18.23 -28.32
C GLY A 198 -5.82 18.10 -27.09
N HIS A 199 -4.96 17.07 -27.06
CA HIS A 199 -3.96 16.86 -26.00
C HIS A 199 -3.09 18.09 -25.75
N LYS A 200 -3.19 18.68 -24.56
CA LYS A 200 -2.28 19.73 -24.08
C LYS A 200 -1.18 19.10 -23.23
N PHE A 201 0.08 19.42 -23.50
CA PHE A 201 1.23 18.93 -22.73
C PHE A 201 1.87 20.06 -21.94
N ALA A 202 2.16 19.81 -20.67
CA ALA A 202 2.96 20.68 -19.81
C ALA A 202 4.17 19.90 -19.28
N LYS A 203 5.36 20.51 -19.35
CA LYS A 203 6.52 20.05 -18.60
C LYS A 203 6.45 20.65 -17.20
N ALA A 204 6.74 19.82 -16.21
CA ALA A 204 6.81 20.19 -14.81
C ALA A 204 7.99 19.51 -14.13
N THR A 205 8.35 19.99 -12.94
CA THR A 205 9.13 19.22 -11.96
C THR A 205 8.22 18.71 -10.84
N CYS A 206 8.57 17.58 -10.23
CA CYS A 206 7.85 17.01 -9.10
C CYS A 206 8.78 16.89 -7.88
N GLU A 207 8.37 17.50 -6.78
CA GLU A 207 9.15 17.59 -5.54
C GLU A 207 8.31 17.13 -4.33
N TRP A 208 8.99 16.61 -3.30
CA TRP A 208 8.35 16.21 -2.05
C TRP A 208 8.51 17.31 -1.00
N SER A 209 7.39 17.91 -0.58
CA SER A 209 7.39 18.91 0.50
C SER A 209 7.55 18.26 1.88
N LYS A 210 8.03 19.04 2.86
CA LYS A 210 8.05 18.67 4.28
C LYS A 210 6.64 18.41 4.85
N ASP A 211 5.61 18.95 4.21
CA ASP A 211 4.20 18.83 4.63
C ASP A 211 3.53 17.51 4.17
N ASP A 212 4.31 16.55 3.66
CA ASP A 212 3.88 15.32 2.98
C ASP A 212 3.05 15.54 1.68
N PHE A 213 3.36 16.58 0.89
CA PHE A 213 2.73 16.82 -0.43
C PHE A 213 3.69 16.55 -1.60
N TYR A 214 3.17 15.93 -2.67
CA TYR A 214 3.80 15.95 -3.98
C TYR A 214 3.46 17.29 -4.67
N THR A 215 4.45 18.16 -4.80
CA THR A 215 4.29 19.48 -5.42
C THR A 215 4.77 19.40 -6.88
N PHE A 216 3.87 19.64 -7.82
CA PHE A 216 4.17 19.73 -9.25
C PHE A 216 4.33 21.19 -9.66
N ILE A 217 5.53 21.59 -10.05
CA ILE A 217 5.82 22.96 -10.51
C ILE A 217 5.74 22.99 -12.05
N LEU A 218 4.66 23.53 -12.59
CA LEU A 218 4.36 23.54 -14.03
C LEU A 218 4.94 24.80 -14.68
N GLN A 219 5.61 24.64 -15.84
CA GLN A 219 6.09 25.78 -16.64
C GLN A 219 4.95 26.59 -17.28
N SER A 220 3.77 25.97 -17.45
CA SER A 220 2.54 26.60 -17.90
C SER A 220 1.37 25.97 -17.12
N PRO A 221 0.59 26.74 -16.35
CA PRO A 221 -0.45 26.20 -15.49
C PRO A 221 -1.60 25.62 -16.31
N LEU A 222 -2.12 24.47 -15.87
CA LEU A 222 -3.31 23.83 -16.44
C LEU A 222 -4.42 23.85 -15.38
N SER A 223 -5.54 24.51 -15.68
CA SER A 223 -6.65 24.73 -14.74
C SER A 223 -7.20 23.42 -14.16
N GLY A 224 -7.21 23.26 -12.83
CA GLY A 224 -7.70 22.07 -12.16
C GLY A 224 -6.73 20.89 -12.15
N ALA A 225 -5.45 21.11 -12.51
CA ALA A 225 -4.46 20.03 -12.57
C ALA A 225 -4.25 19.33 -11.22
N ALA A 226 -4.37 20.02 -10.08
CA ALA A 226 -4.21 19.38 -8.76
C ALA A 226 -5.23 18.24 -8.58
N ARG A 227 -6.52 18.51 -8.80
CA ARG A 227 -7.62 17.53 -8.73
C ARG A 227 -7.49 16.46 -9.82
N GLY A 228 -7.17 16.86 -11.06
CA GLY A 228 -7.00 15.94 -12.18
C GLY A 228 -5.88 14.92 -11.98
N LEU A 229 -4.71 15.37 -11.51
CA LEU A 229 -3.57 14.52 -11.20
C LEU A 229 -3.84 13.59 -10.01
N LYS A 230 -4.55 14.08 -8.98
CA LYS A 230 -4.98 13.29 -7.80
C LYS A 230 -5.86 12.12 -8.23
N LEU A 231 -6.90 12.39 -9.02
CA LEU A 231 -7.79 11.37 -9.56
C LEU A 231 -7.06 10.38 -10.48
N PHE A 232 -6.19 10.84 -11.37
CA PHE A 232 -5.41 9.97 -12.27
C PHE A 232 -4.47 9.04 -11.51
N LEU A 233 -3.68 9.57 -10.57
CA LEU A 233 -2.74 8.77 -9.79
C LEU A 233 -3.47 7.78 -8.88
N GLN A 234 -4.59 8.18 -8.27
CA GLN A 234 -5.45 7.28 -7.48
C GLN A 234 -6.01 6.16 -8.35
N LYS A 235 -6.53 6.47 -9.55
CA LYS A 235 -7.07 5.50 -10.51
C LYS A 235 -6.06 4.44 -10.96
N HIS A 236 -4.81 4.84 -11.21
CA HIS A 236 -3.79 3.92 -11.74
C HIS A 236 -2.93 3.24 -10.66
N THR A 237 -2.76 3.81 -9.47
CA THR A 237 -1.97 3.20 -8.39
C THR A 237 -2.83 2.53 -7.30
N GLY A 238 -4.04 3.05 -7.04
CA GLY A 238 -4.86 2.76 -5.87
C GLY A 238 -4.57 3.66 -4.66
N ILE A 239 -3.63 4.61 -4.77
CA ILE A 239 -3.15 5.44 -3.65
C ILE A 239 -3.64 6.89 -3.81
N GLY A 240 -4.34 7.38 -2.80
CA GLY A 240 -4.74 8.79 -2.69
C GLY A 240 -3.57 9.67 -2.26
N TYR A 241 -2.81 10.21 -3.22
CA TYR A 241 -1.69 11.09 -2.93
C TYR A 241 -2.15 12.52 -2.61
N LYS A 242 -1.53 13.15 -1.60
CA LYS A 242 -1.60 14.60 -1.37
C LYS A 242 -0.82 15.32 -2.49
N ILE A 243 -1.48 16.22 -3.22
CA ILE A 243 -0.92 16.92 -4.38
C ILE A 243 -1.14 18.42 -4.27
N ARG A 244 -0.12 19.20 -4.64
CA ARG A 244 -0.20 20.65 -4.91
C ARG A 244 0.30 20.92 -6.33
N VAL A 245 -0.26 21.91 -6.99
CA VAL A 245 0.22 22.40 -8.30
C VAL A 245 0.68 23.84 -8.12
N GLY A 246 1.88 24.16 -8.58
CA GLY A 246 2.46 25.50 -8.47
C GLY A 246 3.03 26.00 -9.78
N SER A 247 3.21 27.31 -9.88
CA SER A 247 3.95 27.97 -10.96
C SER A 247 5.34 28.43 -10.48
N PRO A 248 6.38 28.44 -11.35
CA PRO A 248 7.68 29.02 -11.01
C PRO A 248 7.51 30.51 -10.72
N GLY A 249 7.56 30.88 -9.45
CA GLY A 249 7.17 32.21 -8.94
C GLY A 249 6.32 32.18 -7.66
N GLY A 250 5.84 31.00 -7.23
CA GLY A 250 5.25 30.82 -5.90
C GLY A 250 3.73 30.94 -5.80
N ALA A 251 3.02 31.14 -6.92
CA ALA A 251 1.58 30.92 -6.96
C ALA A 251 1.28 29.41 -6.87
N VAL A 252 0.47 28.99 -5.89
CA VAL A 252 0.11 27.59 -5.63
C VAL A 252 -1.41 27.42 -5.69
N GLU A 253 -1.85 26.45 -6.48
CA GLU A 253 -3.22 25.90 -6.51
C GLU A 253 -3.29 24.74 -5.49
N GLU A 254 -3.91 25.01 -4.34
CA GLU A 254 -4.17 24.01 -3.30
C GLU A 254 -5.64 23.58 -3.32
N GLU A 255 -5.91 22.28 -3.40
CA GLU A 255 -7.25 21.72 -3.17
C GLU A 255 -7.48 21.55 -1.66
N THR A 256 -7.89 22.64 -0.99
CA THR A 256 -8.16 22.67 0.45
C THR A 256 -9.50 22.02 0.81
N GLY A 257 -9.44 20.72 1.08
CA GLY A 257 -10.51 19.98 1.78
C GLY A 257 -11.49 19.24 0.86
N GLU A 258 -12.10 18.19 1.42
CA GLU A 258 -13.06 17.32 0.74
C GLU A 258 -14.47 17.91 0.86
N GLY A 259 -14.74 18.95 0.08
CA GLY A 259 -16.07 19.54 -0.07
C GLY A 259 -16.80 19.01 -1.31
N GLU A 260 -17.72 18.07 -1.14
CA GLU A 260 -18.66 17.67 -2.21
C GLU A 260 -19.76 18.73 -2.38
N THR A 261 -19.41 19.84 -3.02
CA THR A 261 -20.38 20.85 -3.44
C THR A 261 -20.98 20.46 -4.79
N GLU A 262 -22.08 19.69 -4.78
CA GLU A 262 -22.98 19.62 -5.94
C GLU A 262 -23.65 20.99 -6.12
N GLY A 263 -23.07 21.82 -7.01
CA GLY A 263 -23.47 23.20 -7.24
C GLY A 263 -24.08 23.42 -8.63
N GLN A 264 -25.36 23.79 -8.64
CA GLN A 264 -26.22 24.09 -9.79
C GLN A 264 -25.53 24.70 -11.03
N THR A 265 -25.89 24.18 -12.20
CA THR A 265 -25.80 24.93 -13.46
C THR A 265 -26.95 25.95 -13.54
N GLU A 266 -26.74 27.16 -13.05
CA GLU A 266 -27.66 28.27 -13.35
C GLU A 266 -27.59 28.65 -14.84
N GLY A 267 -28.75 28.92 -15.44
CA GLY A 267 -28.88 29.26 -16.86
C GLY A 267 -28.60 30.74 -17.14
N HIS A 268 -28.14 31.05 -18.35
CA HIS A 268 -28.11 32.42 -18.84
C HIS A 268 -29.52 33.03 -18.91
N GLN A 269 -29.69 34.25 -18.41
CA GLN A 269 -30.70 35.18 -18.90
C GLN A 269 -30.05 36.49 -19.39
N PRO A 270 -30.50 37.06 -20.53
CA PRO A 270 -30.03 38.34 -21.04
C PRO A 270 -30.68 39.55 -20.31
N PRO A 271 -30.12 40.77 -20.44
CA PRO A 271 -30.45 41.89 -19.55
C PRO A 271 -31.74 42.69 -19.87
N LYS A 272 -32.32 43.23 -18.79
CA LYS A 272 -33.22 44.41 -18.63
C LYS A 272 -33.72 45.20 -19.85
N PRO A 273 -35.01 45.60 -19.79
CA PRO A 273 -35.39 47.02 -19.88
C PRO A 273 -35.73 47.69 -18.52
N THR A 274 -36.31 48.90 -18.55
CA THR A 274 -36.22 49.90 -17.46
C THR A 274 -37.53 50.63 -17.08
N THR A 275 -37.79 50.79 -15.76
CA THR A 275 -38.50 51.92 -15.08
C THR A 275 -39.99 52.20 -15.42
N PRO A 276 -40.74 53.07 -14.67
CA PRO A 276 -40.62 53.56 -13.28
C PRO A 276 -41.95 53.41 -12.47
N THR A 277 -42.11 54.19 -11.38
CA THR A 277 -43.35 54.43 -10.56
C THR A 277 -43.62 53.36 -9.48
N GLY A 278 -44.01 53.66 -8.23
CA GLY A 278 -44.14 54.95 -7.52
C GLY A 278 -45.27 54.90 -6.46
N GLY A 279 -44.99 55.05 -5.16
CA GLY A 279 -46.00 54.88 -4.11
C GLY A 279 -45.58 55.27 -2.68
N VAL A 280 -46.44 56.04 -2.02
CA VAL A 280 -46.28 56.77 -0.74
C VAL A 280 -46.46 55.90 0.52
N LYS A 281 -45.70 56.23 1.60
CA LYS A 281 -45.97 56.23 3.08
C LYS A 281 -47.38 55.82 3.64
N PRO A 282 -47.58 55.60 4.98
CA PRO A 282 -46.66 55.47 6.14
C PRO A 282 -47.07 54.37 7.18
N SER A 283 -46.57 54.50 8.44
CA SER A 283 -46.91 53.94 9.78
C SER A 283 -48.34 53.39 10.04
N THR A 284 -48.66 52.57 11.07
CA THR A 284 -48.17 52.35 12.48
C THR A 284 -48.36 50.85 12.87
N ASP A 285 -48.25 50.27 14.09
CA ASP A 285 -47.91 50.67 15.49
C ASP A 285 -47.37 49.40 16.26
N LYS A 286 -46.44 49.49 17.23
CA LYS A 286 -46.61 49.40 18.72
C LYS A 286 -47.00 48.02 19.33
N ALA A 287 -46.24 47.62 20.36
CA ALA A 287 -46.35 46.34 21.09
C ALA A 287 -47.39 46.34 22.24
N PRO A 288 -47.62 45.18 22.91
CA PRO A 288 -47.08 45.05 24.28
C PRO A 288 -46.55 43.64 24.67
N PRO A 289 -45.61 43.55 25.65
CA PRO A 289 -45.16 42.28 26.26
C PRO A 289 -45.68 42.08 27.70
N ARG A 290 -45.96 40.83 28.11
CA ARG A 290 -46.04 40.31 29.51
C ARG A 290 -46.50 38.83 29.54
N PRO A 291 -46.41 38.10 30.68
CA PRO A 291 -45.61 38.31 31.90
C PRO A 291 -44.74 37.09 32.28
N SER A 292 -43.91 37.24 33.32
CA SER A 292 -43.23 36.13 34.01
C SER A 292 -44.01 35.72 35.27
N GLN A 293 -44.06 34.40 35.56
CA GLN A 293 -44.26 33.71 36.86
C GLN A 293 -44.55 32.21 36.55
N ASP A 294 -44.30 31.20 37.41
CA ASP A 294 -43.83 31.19 38.81
C ASP A 294 -43.01 29.89 39.07
N PRO A 295 -42.20 29.77 40.15
CA PRO A 295 -41.38 28.58 40.41
C PRO A 295 -42.02 27.60 41.43
N GLY A 296 -42.13 26.31 41.09
CA GLY A 296 -42.42 25.27 42.10
C GLY A 296 -43.11 24.00 41.62
N LYS A 297 -42.35 23.03 41.11
CA LYS A 297 -42.72 21.59 41.04
C LYS A 297 -41.42 20.79 40.92
N THR A 298 -40.79 20.28 41.98
CA THR A 298 -41.15 19.08 42.77
C THR A 298 -41.46 17.83 41.94
N GLY A 299 -40.41 17.07 41.63
CA GLY A 299 -40.48 15.62 41.46
C GLY A 299 -41.16 15.11 40.21
N ASP A 300 -40.39 15.00 39.14
CA ASP A 300 -40.47 13.89 38.20
C ASP A 300 -39.04 13.29 38.13
N HIS A 301 -38.92 11.98 37.85
CA HIS A 301 -37.61 11.42 37.44
C HIS A 301 -37.44 11.81 35.97
N ASP A 302 -36.38 12.55 35.66
CA ASP A 302 -35.83 12.53 34.31
C ASP A 302 -35.19 11.14 34.13
N ASP A 303 -36.03 10.15 33.78
CA ASP A 303 -35.60 8.94 33.09
C ASP A 303 -35.08 9.40 31.73
N ASP A 304 -33.83 9.85 31.73
CA ASP A 304 -33.05 10.29 30.57
C ASP A 304 -32.89 9.06 29.66
N GLU A 305 -33.86 8.86 28.75
CA GLU A 305 -33.92 7.76 27.79
C GLU A 305 -32.71 7.86 26.86
N HIS A 306 -31.60 7.31 27.34
CA HIS A 306 -30.30 7.39 26.71
C HIS A 306 -30.33 6.55 25.42
N GLU A 307 -30.72 7.20 24.31
CA GLU A 307 -30.90 6.55 23.00
C GLU A 307 -29.68 5.67 22.72
N PRO A 308 -29.88 4.37 22.41
CA PRO A 308 -28.76 3.47 22.20
C PRO A 308 -27.91 3.99 21.04
N PRO A 309 -26.57 4.06 21.21
CA PRO A 309 -25.70 4.73 20.25
C PRO A 309 -25.85 4.17 18.83
N PRO A 310 -25.71 5.03 17.81
CA PRO A 310 -26.09 4.69 16.44
C PRO A 310 -25.16 3.63 15.84
N ASN A 311 -25.72 2.43 15.66
CA ASN A 311 -25.05 1.26 15.08
C ASN A 311 -24.13 1.61 13.88
N PRO A 312 -22.84 1.22 13.92
CA PRO A 312 -21.89 1.33 12.82
C PRO A 312 -22.45 0.94 11.45
N THR A 313 -22.23 1.84 10.48
CA THR A 313 -22.68 1.68 9.09
C THR A 313 -21.77 0.73 8.31
N LEU A 314 -22.26 0.17 7.20
CA LEU A 314 -21.45 -0.60 6.24
C LEU A 314 -20.15 0.12 5.83
N THR A 315 -20.21 1.45 5.67
CA THR A 315 -19.06 2.31 5.40
C THR A 315 -18.01 2.25 6.51
N ALA A 316 -18.43 2.20 7.77
CA ALA A 316 -17.52 2.06 8.91
C ALA A 316 -16.80 0.71 8.90
N TYR A 317 -17.49 -0.40 8.61
CA TYR A 317 -16.87 -1.72 8.46
C TYR A 317 -15.86 -1.81 7.31
N VAL A 318 -16.21 -1.30 6.13
CA VAL A 318 -15.31 -1.27 4.96
C VAL A 318 -14.08 -0.40 5.24
N LYS A 319 -14.25 0.72 5.95
CA LYS A 319 -13.16 1.57 6.42
C LYS A 319 -12.29 0.88 7.47
N ALA A 320 -12.89 0.21 8.45
CA ALA A 320 -12.19 -0.56 9.50
C ALA A 320 -11.26 -1.62 8.89
N ARG A 321 -11.76 -2.40 7.91
CA ARG A 321 -10.95 -3.39 7.17
C ARG A 321 -9.75 -2.75 6.45
N LYS A 322 -9.98 -1.62 5.78
CA LYS A 322 -8.96 -0.89 5.02
C LYS A 322 -7.87 -0.31 5.95
N ASP A 323 -8.29 0.30 7.06
CA ASP A 323 -7.39 0.91 8.04
C ASP A 323 -6.57 -0.17 8.78
N TRP A 324 -7.18 -1.32 9.09
CA TRP A 324 -6.50 -2.51 9.63
C TRP A 324 -5.39 -3.01 8.71
N HIS A 325 -5.72 -3.37 7.46
CA HIS A 325 -4.70 -3.87 6.51
C HIS A 325 -3.61 -2.82 6.25
N GLY A 326 -3.97 -1.52 6.21
CA GLY A 326 -3.02 -0.43 6.06
C GLY A 326 -2.03 -0.32 7.23
N ALA A 327 -2.51 -0.47 8.47
CA ALA A 327 -1.67 -0.47 9.67
C ALA A 327 -0.80 -1.74 9.76
N LYS A 328 -1.35 -2.92 9.44
CA LYS A 328 -0.60 -4.19 9.40
C LYS A 328 0.57 -4.13 8.40
N ALA A 329 0.31 -3.69 7.17
CA ALA A 329 1.36 -3.55 6.15
C ALA A 329 2.41 -2.47 6.50
N ALA A 330 2.03 -1.43 7.24
CA ALA A 330 2.98 -0.42 7.74
C ALA A 330 3.88 -0.98 8.86
N ALA A 331 3.32 -1.78 9.77
CA ALA A 331 4.08 -2.46 10.83
C ALA A 331 5.01 -3.53 10.26
N GLU A 332 4.51 -4.38 9.34
CA GLU A 332 5.29 -5.39 8.61
C GLU A 332 6.51 -4.77 7.94
N LYS A 333 6.30 -3.76 7.08
CA LYS A 333 7.40 -3.04 6.42
C LYS A 333 8.39 -2.45 7.42
N SER A 334 7.91 -1.92 8.55
CA SER A 334 8.78 -1.33 9.58
C SER A 334 9.63 -2.39 10.29
N ILE A 335 9.06 -3.58 10.55
CA ILE A 335 9.80 -4.75 11.05
C ILE A 335 10.85 -5.19 10.02
N THR A 336 10.50 -5.35 8.75
CA THR A 336 11.47 -5.73 7.69
C THR A 336 12.62 -4.74 7.60
N THR A 337 12.34 -3.43 7.52
CA THR A 337 13.39 -2.41 7.39
C THR A 337 14.26 -2.32 8.64
N LEU A 338 13.72 -2.53 9.85
CA LEU A 338 14.54 -2.58 11.07
C LEU A 338 15.37 -3.87 11.16
N LYS A 339 14.85 -5.03 10.73
CA LYS A 339 15.63 -6.26 10.58
C LYS A 339 16.83 -6.04 9.64
N GLU A 340 16.58 -5.49 8.46
CA GLU A 340 17.62 -5.13 7.47
C GLU A 340 18.65 -4.16 8.07
N THR A 341 18.19 -3.14 8.81
CA THR A 341 19.07 -2.14 9.44
C THR A 341 19.94 -2.75 10.54
N ILE A 342 19.41 -3.68 11.33
CA ILE A 342 20.18 -4.41 12.36
C ILE A 342 21.25 -5.28 11.70
N LEU A 343 20.90 -6.03 10.65
CA LEU A 343 21.85 -6.89 9.93
C LEU A 343 22.95 -6.06 9.24
N GLN A 344 22.65 -4.87 8.73
CA GLN A 344 23.66 -3.94 8.17
C GLN A 344 24.68 -3.41 9.20
N HIS A 345 24.37 -3.47 10.50
CA HIS A 345 25.27 -3.08 11.59
C HIS A 345 25.76 -4.30 12.39
N CYS A 346 25.51 -5.51 11.90
CA CYS A 346 25.90 -6.76 12.54
C CYS A 346 27.31 -7.17 12.12
N ASP A 347 28.07 -7.74 13.06
CA ASP A 347 29.29 -8.46 12.73
C ASP A 347 28.92 -9.76 11.98
N PRO A 348 29.54 -10.07 10.82
CA PRO A 348 29.27 -11.30 10.06
C PRO A 348 29.42 -12.59 10.88
N GLU A 349 30.31 -12.65 11.86
CA GLU A 349 30.51 -13.86 12.70
C GLU A 349 29.27 -14.20 13.54
N ILE A 350 28.45 -13.20 13.88
CA ILE A 350 27.23 -13.38 14.67
C ILE A 350 25.93 -13.18 13.89
N GLU A 351 25.99 -12.88 12.58
CA GLU A 351 24.82 -12.56 11.74
C GLU A 351 23.72 -13.63 11.86
N THR A 352 24.09 -14.92 11.80
CA THR A 352 23.14 -16.03 11.91
C THR A 352 22.43 -16.06 13.28
N LEU A 353 23.13 -15.73 14.36
CA LEU A 353 22.55 -15.68 15.71
C LEU A 353 21.67 -14.45 15.91
N VAL A 354 22.06 -13.30 15.35
CA VAL A 354 21.27 -12.06 15.37
C VAL A 354 20.01 -12.22 14.53
N LYS A 355 20.11 -12.82 13.35
CA LYS A 355 18.97 -13.16 12.48
C LYS A 355 17.94 -14.02 13.19
N ALA A 356 18.37 -15.13 13.80
CA ALA A 356 17.52 -15.99 14.61
C ALA A 356 16.88 -15.30 15.85
N ARG A 357 17.41 -14.14 16.28
CA ARG A 357 16.82 -13.33 17.36
C ARG A 357 15.86 -12.25 16.86
N ILE A 358 16.13 -11.60 15.73
CA ILE A 358 15.22 -10.59 15.14
C ILE A 358 14.02 -11.25 14.45
N ASP A 359 14.13 -12.49 13.97
CA ASP A 359 13.00 -13.22 13.39
C ASP A 359 11.89 -13.54 14.42
N VAL A 360 12.19 -13.49 15.73
CA VAL A 360 11.18 -13.55 16.81
C VAL A 360 10.17 -12.39 16.72
N TRP A 361 10.53 -11.27 16.08
CA TRP A 361 9.64 -10.11 15.93
C TRP A 361 8.49 -10.33 14.96
N ASP A 362 8.54 -11.35 14.09
CA ASP A 362 7.40 -11.71 13.25
C ASP A 362 6.22 -12.21 14.12
N GLY A 363 6.48 -12.62 15.36
CA GLY A 363 5.47 -12.85 16.39
C GLY A 363 4.61 -11.62 16.73
N ILE A 364 5.09 -10.38 16.48
CA ILE A 364 4.28 -9.16 16.57
C ILE A 364 3.18 -9.19 15.50
N LEU A 365 3.52 -9.60 14.28
CA LEU A 365 2.56 -9.72 13.17
C LEU A 365 1.58 -10.88 13.40
N GLY A 366 2.01 -11.93 14.08
CA GLY A 366 1.14 -13.03 14.53
C GLY A 366 0.08 -12.63 15.57
N ILE A 367 0.27 -11.52 16.30
CA ILE A 367 -0.76 -10.96 17.20
C ILE A 367 -1.81 -10.18 16.40
N VAL A 368 -1.39 -9.50 15.33
CA VAL A 368 -2.27 -8.80 14.38
C VAL A 368 -2.55 -9.66 13.14
N ASP A 369 -2.78 -10.95 13.35
CA ASP A 369 -3.13 -11.84 12.25
C ASP A 369 -4.56 -11.58 11.73
N ASP A 370 -4.75 -11.78 10.42
CA ASP A 370 -6.03 -11.53 9.76
C ASP A 370 -7.09 -12.59 10.12
N SER A 371 -6.68 -13.80 10.53
CA SER A 371 -7.58 -14.94 10.81
C SER A 371 -8.63 -14.67 11.90
N LEU A 372 -8.36 -13.80 12.86
CA LEU A 372 -9.29 -13.48 13.96
C LEU A 372 -10.18 -12.26 13.70
N PHE A 373 -9.77 -11.35 12.81
CA PHE A 373 -10.42 -10.05 12.66
C PHE A 373 -11.09 -9.85 11.30
N ILE A 374 -10.48 -10.34 10.22
CA ILE A 374 -11.04 -10.20 8.87
C ILE A 374 -12.31 -11.04 8.67
N PRO A 375 -12.40 -12.31 9.13
CA PRO A 375 -13.66 -13.07 9.06
C PRO A 375 -14.81 -12.39 9.79
N LEU A 376 -14.58 -11.79 10.96
CA LEU A 376 -15.61 -11.08 11.73
C LEU A 376 -16.11 -9.81 11.02
N ILE A 377 -15.21 -9.02 10.40
CA ILE A 377 -15.65 -7.90 9.57
C ILE A 377 -16.39 -8.41 8.33
N GLU A 378 -15.94 -9.51 7.72
CA GLU A 378 -16.62 -10.08 6.56
C GLU A 378 -17.99 -10.70 6.87
N GLU A 379 -18.19 -11.25 8.07
CA GLU A 379 -19.49 -11.70 8.59
C GLU A 379 -20.42 -10.48 8.73
N ALA A 380 -19.96 -9.44 9.42
CA ALA A 380 -20.73 -8.21 9.64
C ALA A 380 -21.02 -7.40 8.36
N ILE A 381 -20.15 -7.45 7.35
CA ILE A 381 -20.38 -6.84 6.02
C ILE A 381 -21.43 -7.60 5.20
N LYS A 382 -21.60 -8.91 5.46
CA LYS A 382 -22.57 -9.76 4.77
C LYS A 382 -23.92 -9.82 5.50
N GLU A 383 -23.99 -9.31 6.72
CA GLU A 383 -25.21 -9.24 7.49
C GLU A 383 -26.24 -8.32 6.82
N THR A 384 -27.49 -8.76 6.81
CA THR A 384 -28.64 -8.01 6.27
C THR A 384 -29.73 -7.77 7.31
N GLU A 385 -29.71 -8.48 8.43
CA GLU A 385 -30.66 -8.30 9.55
C GLU A 385 -30.09 -7.31 10.57
N PRO A 386 -30.63 -6.08 10.71
CA PRO A 386 -30.11 -5.08 11.64
C PRO A 386 -30.11 -5.53 13.11
N ALA A 387 -30.98 -6.49 13.45
CA ALA A 387 -31.06 -7.11 14.78
C ALA A 387 -29.77 -7.86 15.18
N ASN A 388 -28.98 -8.34 14.21
CA ASN A 388 -27.74 -9.08 14.46
C ASN A 388 -26.51 -8.17 14.62
N HIS A 389 -26.58 -6.91 14.16
CA HIS A 389 -25.46 -5.96 14.20
C HIS A 389 -24.84 -5.82 15.61
N PRO A 390 -25.61 -5.73 16.72
CA PRO A 390 -25.04 -5.64 18.07
C PRO A 390 -24.21 -6.87 18.49
N GLU A 391 -24.53 -8.07 17.99
CA GLU A 391 -23.70 -9.26 18.24
C GLU A 391 -22.37 -9.16 17.50
N HIS A 392 -22.40 -8.71 16.24
CA HIS A 392 -21.19 -8.48 15.44
C HIS A 392 -20.30 -7.39 16.01
N HIS A 393 -20.86 -6.25 16.47
CA HIS A 393 -20.12 -5.23 17.20
C HIS A 393 -19.45 -5.81 18.45
N LYS A 394 -20.18 -6.60 19.25
CA LYS A 394 -19.65 -7.25 20.47
C LYS A 394 -18.54 -8.25 20.18
N LYS A 395 -18.65 -9.07 19.11
CA LYS A 395 -17.58 -9.96 18.63
C LYS A 395 -16.33 -9.16 18.25
N LEU A 396 -16.49 -8.09 17.47
CA LEU A 396 -15.40 -7.25 16.97
C LEU A 396 -14.70 -6.47 18.10
N ALA A 397 -15.45 -5.84 19.00
CA ALA A 397 -14.91 -5.17 20.17
C ALA A 397 -14.13 -6.13 21.08
N GLY A 398 -14.64 -7.35 21.29
CA GLY A 398 -13.92 -8.41 22.01
C GLY A 398 -12.62 -8.86 21.33
N SER A 399 -12.64 -8.98 20.00
CA SER A 399 -11.45 -9.29 19.19
C SER A 399 -10.40 -8.16 19.28
N VAL A 400 -10.80 -6.91 19.06
CA VAL A 400 -9.95 -5.71 19.20
C VAL A 400 -9.35 -5.60 20.60
N ALA A 401 -10.14 -5.80 21.66
CA ALA A 401 -9.65 -5.79 23.03
C ALA A 401 -8.64 -6.91 23.30
N THR A 402 -8.86 -8.11 22.76
CA THR A 402 -7.93 -9.25 22.87
C THR A 402 -6.61 -8.96 22.17
N ILE A 403 -6.66 -8.47 20.93
CA ILE A 403 -5.47 -8.10 20.13
C ILE A 403 -4.69 -6.99 20.82
N THR A 404 -5.38 -5.96 21.34
CA THR A 404 -4.75 -4.86 22.09
C THR A 404 -4.03 -5.39 23.34
N SER A 405 -4.69 -6.19 24.17
CA SER A 405 -4.09 -6.79 25.37
C SER A 405 -2.87 -7.66 25.03
N ASN A 406 -2.92 -8.39 23.92
CA ASN A 406 -1.82 -9.26 23.50
C ASN A 406 -0.63 -8.44 22.97
N LEU A 407 -0.89 -7.34 22.26
CA LEU A 407 0.12 -6.41 21.76
C LEU A 407 0.82 -5.66 22.92
N GLU A 408 0.06 -5.16 23.89
CA GLU A 408 0.57 -4.53 25.13
C GLU A 408 1.46 -5.49 25.94
N LYS A 409 1.10 -6.77 26.01
CA LYS A 409 1.85 -7.82 26.72
C LYS A 409 3.05 -8.35 25.94
N HIS A 410 3.20 -8.00 24.66
CA HIS A 410 4.28 -8.53 23.84
C HIS A 410 5.61 -7.85 24.14
N GLN A 411 6.52 -8.59 24.79
CA GLN A 411 7.80 -8.12 25.33
C GLN A 411 8.67 -7.31 24.36
N LEU A 412 8.53 -7.53 23.05
CA LEU A 412 9.33 -6.90 22.00
C LEU A 412 8.60 -5.77 21.26
N ALA A 413 7.28 -5.62 21.42
CA ALA A 413 6.51 -4.63 20.66
C ALA A 413 6.81 -3.20 21.12
N SER A 414 6.84 -2.95 22.43
CA SER A 414 7.23 -1.65 23.02
C SER A 414 8.72 -1.33 22.81
N VAL A 415 9.57 -2.35 22.77
CA VAL A 415 11.02 -2.21 22.54
C VAL A 415 11.32 -1.87 21.07
N ALA A 416 10.54 -2.37 20.12
CA ALA A 416 10.75 -2.15 18.68
C ALA A 416 10.62 -0.65 18.29
N ASP A 417 9.64 0.07 18.85
CA ASP A 417 9.49 1.51 18.63
C ASP A 417 10.60 2.34 19.33
N ALA A 418 11.25 1.78 20.36
CA ALA A 418 12.31 2.41 21.16
C ALA A 418 13.74 1.95 20.80
N ASN A 419 13.92 1.31 19.65
CA ASN A 419 15.20 0.75 19.20
C ASN A 419 16.26 1.86 18.90
N PRO A 420 17.57 1.56 19.00
CA PRO A 420 18.64 2.53 18.72
C PRO A 420 19.02 2.68 17.23
N PHE A 421 18.49 1.83 16.34
CA PHE A 421 18.87 1.76 14.93
C PHE A 421 18.05 2.70 14.03
N GLY A 422 16.93 3.24 14.51
CA GLY A 422 16.17 4.28 13.81
C GLY A 422 14.75 4.47 14.33
N LYS A 423 14.02 5.44 13.74
CA LYS A 423 12.60 5.67 14.04
C LYS A 423 11.72 4.74 13.22
N PHE A 424 11.36 3.62 13.82
CA PHE A 424 10.40 2.66 13.27
C PHE A 424 9.11 2.74 14.06
N TYR A 425 7.97 2.67 13.37
CA TYR A 425 6.64 2.85 13.96
C TYR A 425 5.86 1.55 13.78
N ILE A 426 6.03 0.63 14.73
CA ILE A 426 5.49 -0.73 14.68
C ILE A 426 4.32 -0.81 15.67
N HIS A 427 4.55 -0.53 16.94
CA HIS A 427 3.52 -0.58 17.99
C HIS A 427 2.57 0.62 17.93
N GLY A 428 3.10 1.85 17.84
CA GLY A 428 2.32 3.08 17.86
C GLY A 428 1.17 3.13 16.83
N PRO A 429 1.40 2.86 15.54
CA PRO A 429 0.34 2.88 14.53
C PRO A 429 -0.70 1.77 14.71
N LEU A 430 -0.27 0.57 15.13
CA LEU A 430 -1.19 -0.53 15.44
C LEU A 430 -2.09 -0.18 16.62
N HIS A 431 -1.52 0.35 17.71
CA HIS A 431 -2.27 0.78 18.89
C HIS A 431 -3.24 1.95 18.58
N LEU A 432 -2.82 2.93 17.77
CA LEU A 432 -3.70 4.03 17.34
C LEU A 432 -4.86 3.55 16.46
N MET A 433 -4.62 2.54 15.61
CA MET A 433 -5.63 1.92 14.77
C MET A 433 -6.60 1.06 15.61
N LEU A 434 -6.08 0.24 16.53
CA LEU A 434 -6.88 -0.54 17.49
C LEU A 434 -7.75 0.34 18.38
N GLY A 435 -7.24 1.49 18.84
CA GLY A 435 -8.03 2.48 19.59
C GLY A 435 -9.25 2.96 18.80
N LYS A 436 -9.06 3.35 17.53
CA LYS A 436 -10.15 3.76 16.65
C LYS A 436 -11.14 2.64 16.35
N LEU A 437 -10.67 1.40 16.19
CA LEU A 437 -11.55 0.25 16.02
C LEU A 437 -12.38 -0.03 17.28
N LYS A 438 -11.78 0.13 18.48
CA LYS A 438 -12.48 0.03 19.75
C LYS A 438 -13.57 1.09 19.84
N GLU A 439 -13.22 2.36 19.63
CA GLU A 439 -14.18 3.47 19.54
C GLU A 439 -15.33 3.18 18.54
N THR A 440 -15.01 2.59 17.39
CA THR A 440 -15.98 2.25 16.32
C THR A 440 -16.90 1.07 16.66
N PHE A 441 -16.60 0.24 17.66
CA PHE A 441 -17.41 -0.94 18.02
C PHE A 441 -17.82 -1.00 19.50
N THR A 442 -17.48 0.02 20.30
CA THR A 442 -18.00 0.21 21.67
C THR A 442 -18.86 1.46 21.83
N ALA A 443 -18.93 2.29 20.79
CA ALA A 443 -20.13 3.06 20.47
C ALA A 443 -21.03 2.17 19.57
#